data_AF-A0AA37KIM1-F1
#
_entry.id   AF-A0AA37KIM1-F1
#
_cell.length_a   1.000
_cell.length_b   1.000
_cell.length_c   1.000
_cell.angle_alpha   90.00
_cell.angle_beta   90.00
_cell.angle_gamma   90.00
#
_symmetry.space_group_name_H-M   'P 1'
#
loop_
_entity.id
_entity.type
_entity.pdbx_description
1 polymer ?
#
loop_
_entity_poly.entity_id
_entity_poly.type
_entity_poly.pdbx_seq_one_letter_code
_entity_poly.pdbx_strand_id
1 'polypeptide(L)' 'MGFKPDDCRYIDLYKEYERMRLQGDKVTYCIAALSVRHGVSERKIYEIIGRFKKECTFPAV' A
#
# COMPACT_ATOMS: atom_id res chain seq x y z
N MET A 1 -0.97 10.42 -21.36
CA MET A 1 -1.14 9.26 -20.46
C MET A 1 0.20 9.06 -19.73
N GLY A 2 0.40 9.75 -18.61
CA GLY A 2 1.69 9.75 -17.91
C GLY A 2 1.69 8.68 -16.83
N PHE A 3 2.18 7.49 -17.15
CA PHE A 3 2.41 6.46 -16.13
C PHE A 3 3.60 6.92 -15.29
N LYS A 4 3.33 7.52 -14.13
CA LYS A 4 4.39 7.83 -13.17
C LYS A 4 4.95 6.48 -12.70
N PRO A 5 6.27 6.23 -12.77
CA PRO A 5 6.86 4.98 -12.30
C PRO A 5 6.64 4.75 -10.79
N ASP A 6 6.28 5.82 -10.08
CA ASP A 6 5.87 5.82 -8.68
C ASP A 6 4.59 5.02 -8.43
N ASP A 7 3.61 5.08 -9.34
CA ASP A 7 2.34 4.34 -9.22
C ASP A 7 2.55 2.81 -9.29
N CYS A 8 3.47 2.33 -10.16
CA CYS A 8 3.87 0.93 -10.18
C CYS A 8 4.46 0.47 -8.84
N ARG A 9 5.27 1.31 -8.19
CA ARG A 9 5.89 1.00 -6.89
C ARG A 9 4.85 0.89 -5.76
N TYR A 10 3.78 1.68 -5.83
CA TYR A 10 2.69 1.63 -4.84
C TYR A 10 1.81 0.39 -4.98
N ILE A 11 1.61 -0.12 -6.20
CA ILE A 11 0.88 -1.38 -6.45
C ILE A 11 1.64 -2.57 -5.83
N ASP A 12 2.95 -2.61 -6.01
CA ASP A 12 3.81 -3.67 -5.44
C ASP A 12 3.84 -3.61 -3.91
N LEU A 13 3.98 -2.40 -3.36
CA LEU A 13 3.93 -2.13 -1.92
C LEU A 13 2.59 -2.59 -1.31
N TYR A 14 1.46 -2.29 -1.97
CA TYR A 14 0.14 -2.70 -1.48
C TYR A 14 -0.05 -4.21 -1.54
N LYS A 15 0.43 -4.87 -2.60
CA LYS A 15 0.41 -6.34 -2.70
C LYS A 15 1.21 -7.00 -1.59
N GLU A 16 2.39 -6.48 -1.27
CA GLU A 16 3.22 -7.01 -0.20
C GLU A 16 2.58 -6.77 1.18
N TYR A 17 2.00 -5.58 1.39
CA TYR A 17 1.16 -5.29 2.56
C TYR A 17 0.00 -6.28 2.73
N GLU A 18 -0.76 -6.57 1.67
CA GLU A 18 -1.87 -7.53 1.72
C GLU A 18 -1.38 -8.94 2.06
N ARG A 19 -0.26 -9.40 1.49
CA ARG A 19 0.31 -10.71 1.82
C ARG A 19 0.69 -10.82 3.30
N MET A 20 1.37 -9.82 3.85
CA MET A 20 1.74 -9.80 5.27
C MET A 20 0.49 -9.74 6.16
N ARG A 21 -0.51 -8.94 5.76
CA ARG A 21 -1.79 -8.83 6.48
C ARG A 21 -2.59 -10.13 6.45
N LEU A 22 -2.55 -10.89 5.35
CA LEU A 22 -3.13 -12.23 5.22
C LEU A 22 -2.42 -13.27 6.10
N GLN A 23 -1.12 -13.12 6.33
CA GLN A 23 -0.37 -13.96 7.29
C GLN A 23 -0.72 -13.65 8.75
N GLY A 24 -1.43 -12.56 9.03
CA GLY A 24 -1.81 -12.15 10.37
C GLY A 24 -0.80 -11.20 11.03
N ASP A 25 0.17 -10.68 10.29
CA ASP A 25 1.12 -9.69 10.79
C ASP A 25 0.43 -8.38 11.17
N LYS A 26 0.94 -7.74 12.23
CA LYS A 26 0.47 -6.42 12.64
C LYS A 26 0.78 -5.40 11.53
N VAL A 27 -0.24 -4.64 11.15
CA VAL A 27 -0.15 -3.55 10.16
C VAL A 27 1.03 -2.62 10.41
N THR A 28 1.29 -2.24 11.66
CA THR A 28 2.43 -1.39 12.03
C THR A 28 3.78 -1.99 11.62
N TYR A 29 3.94 -3.31 11.73
CA TYR A 29 5.15 -4.01 11.32
C TYR A 29 5.29 -4.03 9.78
N CYS A 30 4.19 -4.30 9.08
CA CYS A 30 4.17 -4.22 7.61
C CYS A 30 4.58 -2.84 7.12
N ILE A 31 4.01 -1.79 7.72
CA ILE A 31 4.29 -0.39 7.33
C ILE A 31 5.75 -0.02 7.60
N ALA A 32 6.32 -0.42 8.75
CA ALA A 32 7.73 -0.19 9.06
C ALA A 32 8.65 -0.92 8.07
N ALA A 33 8.37 -2.18 7.74
CA ALA A 33 9.15 -2.96 6.79
C ALA A 33 9.08 -2.37 5.37
N LEU A 34 7.88 -1.99 4.92
CA LEU A 34 7.66 -1.38 3.60
C LEU A 34 8.29 0.02 3.51
N SER A 35 8.29 0.77 4.61
CA SER A 35 8.93 2.09 4.68
C SER A 35 10.42 2.01 4.40
N VAL A 36 11.11 1.05 5.04
CA VAL A 36 12.55 0.83 4.84
C VAL A 36 12.85 0.25 3.46
N ARG A 37 12.06 -0.72 2.97
CA ARG A 37 12.28 -1.39 1.69
C ARG A 37 12.06 -0.48 0.48
N HIS A 38 10.98 0.29 0.50
CA HIS A 38 10.61 1.16 -0.62
C HIS A 38 11.12 2.60 -0.45
N GLY A 39 11.68 2.95 0.71
CA GLY A 39 12.12 4.32 1.02
C GLY A 39 10.95 5.31 1.11
N VAL A 40 9.75 4.81 1.44
CA VAL A 40 8.51 5.59 1.45
C VAL A 40 8.11 5.86 2.89
N SER A 41 7.82 7.11 3.25
CA SER A 41 7.41 7.44 4.61
C SER A 41 6.14 6.68 5.02
N GLU A 42 6.08 6.24 6.29
CA GLU A 42 4.93 5.53 6.85
C GLU A 42 3.61 6.27 6.62
N ARG A 43 3.62 7.60 6.76
CA ARG A 43 2.46 8.46 6.44
C ARG A 43 1.94 8.25 5.02
N LYS A 44 2.84 8.20 4.04
CA LYS A 44 2.51 7.99 2.63
C LYS A 44 1.93 6.59 2.43
N ILE A 45 2.49 5.58 3.10
CA ILE A 45 1.97 4.20 3.09
C ILE A 45 0.55 4.15 3.63
N TYR A 46 0.26 4.83 4.75
CA TYR A 46 -1.11 4.95 5.26
C TYR A 46 -2.06 5.61 4.26
N GLU A 47 -1.62 6.68 3.57
CA GLU A 47 -2.43 7.31 2.52
C GLU A 47 -2.69 6.37 1.33
N ILE A 48 -1.68 5.61 0.91
CA ILE A 48 -1.79 4.64 -0.20
C ILE A 48 -2.77 3.53 0.19
N ILE A 49 -2.58 2.90 1.37
CA ILE A 49 -3.49 1.87 1.87
C ILE A 49 -4.91 2.43 2.00
N GLY A 50 -5.05 3.65 2.53
CA GLY A 50 -6.34 4.33 2.65
C GLY A 50 -7.01 4.60 1.30
N ARG A 51 -6.25 5.06 0.30
CA ARG A 51 -6.73 5.25 -1.07
C ARG A 51 -7.13 3.94 -1.72
N PHE A 52 -6.27 2.93 -1.71
CA PHE A 52 -6.56 1.62 -2.32
C PHE A 52 -7.76 0.93 -1.66
N LYS A 53 -7.87 1.02 -0.33
CA LYS A 53 -9.04 0.48 0.39
C LYS A 53 -10.34 1.20 0.00
N LYS A 54 -10.27 2.51 -0.24
CA LYS A 54 -11.41 3.33 -0.67
C LYS A 54 -11.78 3.10 -2.14
N GLU A 55 -10.79 2.94 -3.02
CA GLU A 55 -10.98 2.59 -4.44
C GLU A 55 -11.49 1.15 -4.61
N CYS A 56 -11.13 0.21 -3.74
CA CYS A 56 -11.79 -1.10 -3.69
C CYS A 56 -13.24 -1.04 -3.16
N THR A 57 -13.70 0.14 -2.73
CA THR A 57 -15.09 0.44 -2.36
C THR A 57 -15.69 1.48 -3.32
N PHE A 58 -15.48 1.33 -4.64
CA PHE A 58 -16.50 1.84 -5.55
C PHE A 58 -17.73 0.95 -5.37
N PRO A 59 -18.87 1.45 -4.87
CA PRO A 59 -20.13 0.82 -5.25
C PRO A 59 -20.17 0.92 -6.77
N ALA A 60 -20.03 -0.22 -7.45
CA ALA A 60 -20.60 -0.36 -8.77
C ALA A 60 -22.09 0.00 -8.61
N VAL A 61 -22.44 1.22 -9.02
CA VAL A 61 -23.81 1.71 -9.15
C VAL A 61 -24.16 1.74 -10.63
#